data_AF-A0AAN9EGH9-F1
#
_entry.id   AF-A0AAN9EGH9-F1
#
_cell.length_a   1.000
_cell.length_b   1.000
_cell.length_c   1.000
_cell.angle_alpha   90.00
_cell.angle_beta   90.00
_cell.angle_gamma   90.00
#
_symmetry.space_group_name_H-M   'P 1'
#
loop_
_entity.id
_entity.type
_entity.pdbx_description
1 polymer ?
#
loop_
_entity_poly.entity_id
_entity_poly.type
_entity_poly.pdbx_seq_one_letter_code
_entity_poly.pdbx_strand_id
1 'polypeptide(L)'
;MEDGGRKQGAMSPCAACKLLRRRCAQDCVFAPYFPANEPQKFASVHKVFGASNVNKMLQELPEHQRSDAVSSMVYEANARVRDPVYGCVGAISSLQQQVDVLQTQLALAQAEVVHMKMHQATTSSDQQQPPLPVASNSSSENLSPSSSRLISSQSKSLFDMDMGESLWSC
;
A
#
# COMPACT_ATOMS: atom_id res chain seq x y z
N MET A 1 -3.23 47.98 27.63
CA MET A 1 -3.29 48.10 26.16
C MET A 1 -1.88 48.43 25.72
N GLU A 2 -1.13 47.43 25.27
CA GLU A 2 0.22 47.64 24.71
C GLU A 2 0.15 47.21 23.24
N ASP A 3 0.30 48.20 22.38
CA ASP A 3 0.37 48.12 20.93
C ASP A 3 1.81 47.74 20.56
N GLY A 4 1.98 46.58 19.92
CA GLY A 4 3.28 46.04 19.51
C GLY A 4 3.34 45.90 17.99
N GLY A 5 3.59 47.02 17.31
CA GLY A 5 3.67 47.11 15.85
C GLY A 5 4.62 46.10 15.20
N ARG A 6 4.07 45.30 14.28
CA ARG A 6 4.84 44.41 13.41
C ARG A 6 4.93 45.05 12.02
N LYS A 7 6.14 45.48 11.64
CA LYS A 7 6.50 45.77 10.24
C LYS A 7 6.22 44.51 9.41
N GLN A 8 5.11 44.45 8.68
CA GLN A 8 4.82 43.38 7.74
C GLN A 8 5.02 43.93 6.33
N GLY A 9 6.21 43.69 5.77
CA GLY A 9 6.37 43.70 4.32
C GLY A 9 5.27 42.84 3.71
N ALA A 10 4.60 43.35 2.67
CA ALA A 10 3.39 42.79 2.09
C ALA A 10 3.43 41.26 2.10
N MET A 11 2.69 40.65 3.03
CA MET A 11 2.61 39.20 3.12
C MET A 11 2.06 38.71 1.78
N SER A 12 2.83 37.87 1.08
CA SER A 12 2.41 37.34 -0.20
C SER A 12 1.08 36.62 -0.02
N PRO A 13 0.12 36.78 -0.95
CA PRO A 13 -1.16 36.10 -0.84
C PRO A 13 -0.92 34.59 -0.83
N CYS A 14 -1.69 33.86 -0.01
CA CYS A 14 -1.65 32.39 -0.01
C CYS A 14 -2.00 31.84 -1.40
N ALA A 15 -1.64 30.57 -1.67
CA ALA A 15 -1.87 29.95 -2.98
C ALA A 15 -3.35 30.02 -3.42
N ALA A 16 -4.27 29.87 -2.48
CA ALA A 16 -5.70 29.98 -2.74
C ALA A 16 -6.12 31.38 -3.21
N CYS A 17 -5.77 32.42 -2.46
CA CYS A 17 -6.12 33.78 -2.79
C CYS A 17 -5.43 34.26 -4.06
N LYS A 18 -4.19 33.81 -4.31
CA LYS A 18 -3.47 34.05 -5.56
C LYS A 18 -4.20 33.43 -6.76
N LEU A 19 -4.60 32.16 -6.68
CA LEU A 19 -5.31 31.47 -7.77
C LEU A 19 -6.70 32.08 -8.03
N LEU A 20 -7.44 32.40 -6.95
CA LEU A 20 -8.78 33.00 -7.01
C LEU A 20 -8.78 34.50 -7.32
N ARG A 21 -7.60 35.12 -7.49
CA ARG A 21 -7.43 36.54 -7.79
C ARG A 21 -8.16 37.48 -6.80
N ARG A 22 -8.11 37.16 -5.50
CA ARG A 22 -8.74 37.95 -4.43
C ARG A 22 -7.73 38.36 -3.36
N ARG A 23 -8.07 39.36 -2.54
CA ARG A 23 -7.24 39.79 -1.41
C ARG A 23 -7.14 38.67 -0.36
N CYS A 24 -5.93 38.42 0.15
CA CYS A 24 -5.69 37.51 1.28
C CYS A 24 -5.80 38.31 2.59
N ALA A 25 -6.86 38.08 3.36
CA ALA A 25 -7.05 38.69 4.68
C ALA A 25 -6.14 38.04 5.74
N GLN A 26 -5.98 38.70 6.89
CA GLN A 26 -5.16 38.18 8.01
C GLN A 26 -5.75 36.91 8.63
N ASP A 27 -7.07 36.78 8.60
CA ASP A 27 -7.87 35.65 9.10
C ASP A 27 -8.26 34.66 7.98
N CYS A 28 -7.50 34.62 6.88
CA CYS A 28 -7.82 33.76 5.75
C CYS A 28 -7.76 32.27 6.12
N VAL A 29 -8.92 31.59 6.06
CA VAL A 29 -9.07 30.14 6.35
C VAL A 29 -8.12 29.25 5.53
N PHE A 30 -7.76 29.66 4.32
CA PHE A 30 -6.86 28.88 3.46
C PHE A 30 -5.36 29.10 3.76
N ALA A 31 -4.99 30.25 4.34
CA ALA A 31 -3.59 30.65 4.44
C ALA A 31 -2.70 29.69 5.24
N PRO A 32 -3.15 29.10 6.37
CA PRO A 32 -2.34 28.13 7.12
C PRO A 32 -2.04 26.84 6.35
N TYR A 33 -2.89 26.46 5.39
CA TYR A 33 -2.83 25.12 4.77
C TYR A 33 -2.36 25.13 3.30
N PHE A 34 -2.46 26.29 2.64
CA PHE A 34 -2.10 26.49 1.23
C PHE A 34 -1.10 27.64 1.08
N PRO A 35 0.16 27.44 1.49
CA PRO A 35 1.17 28.49 1.46
C PRO A 35 1.57 28.84 0.02
N ALA A 36 2.13 30.03 -0.19
CA ALA A 36 2.38 30.58 -1.53
C ALA A 36 3.43 29.80 -2.36
N ASN A 37 4.30 29.03 -1.70
CA ASN A 37 5.31 28.15 -2.31
C ASN A 37 4.72 26.85 -2.88
N GLU A 38 3.48 26.49 -2.54
CA GLU A 38 2.82 25.25 -2.99
C GLU A 38 1.55 25.54 -3.82
N PRO A 39 1.64 26.27 -4.95
CA PRO A 39 0.47 26.65 -5.74
C PRO A 39 -0.31 25.46 -6.30
N GLN A 40 0.39 24.37 -6.62
CA GLN A 40 -0.24 23.17 -7.20
C GLN A 40 -1.16 22.46 -6.20
N LYS A 41 -0.86 22.52 -4.90
CA LYS A 41 -1.67 21.92 -3.83
C LYS A 41 -3.09 22.45 -3.85
N PHE A 42 -3.25 23.77 -3.93
CA PHE A 42 -4.57 24.39 -4.04
C PHE A 42 -5.18 24.21 -5.43
N ALA A 43 -4.38 24.23 -6.50
CA ALA A 43 -4.90 24.07 -7.85
C ALA A 43 -5.61 22.72 -8.06
N SER A 44 -4.99 21.61 -7.62
CA SER A 44 -5.61 20.28 -7.68
C SER A 44 -6.89 20.21 -6.86
N VAL A 45 -6.85 20.66 -5.60
CA VAL A 45 -8.01 20.65 -4.71
C VAL A 45 -9.15 21.52 -5.25
N HIS A 46 -8.83 22.71 -5.77
CA HIS A 46 -9.80 23.59 -6.41
C HIS A 46 -10.46 22.95 -7.63
N LYS A 47 -9.69 22.24 -8.46
CA LYS A 47 -10.20 21.57 -9.66
C LYS A 47 -11.18 20.44 -9.32
N VAL A 48 -10.92 19.68 -8.25
CA VAL A 48 -11.70 18.48 -7.92
C VAL A 48 -12.86 18.78 -6.97
N PHE A 49 -12.60 19.55 -5.90
CA PHE A 49 -13.60 19.84 -4.87
C PHE A 49 -14.24 21.21 -5.05
N GLY A 50 -13.51 22.20 -5.60
CA GLY A 50 -13.96 23.59 -5.66
C GLY A 50 -13.68 24.36 -4.37
N ALA A 51 -13.38 25.66 -4.49
CA ALA A 51 -12.96 26.48 -3.35
C ALA A 51 -14.04 26.58 -2.26
N SER A 52 -15.32 26.73 -2.65
CA SER A 52 -16.44 26.87 -1.71
C SER A 52 -16.65 25.61 -0.87
N ASN A 53 -16.55 24.43 -1.49
CA ASN A 53 -16.71 23.16 -0.78
C ASN A 53 -15.55 22.94 0.19
N VAL A 54 -14.31 23.25 -0.23
CA VAL A 54 -13.13 23.16 0.65
C VAL A 54 -13.28 24.11 1.84
N ASN A 55 -13.73 25.35 1.62
CA ASN A 55 -13.98 26.29 2.71
C ASN A 55 -15.03 25.73 3.69
N LYS A 56 -16.14 25.19 3.17
CA LYS A 56 -17.20 24.60 3.98
C LYS A 56 -16.69 23.42 4.81
N MET A 57 -16.01 22.46 4.19
CA MET A 57 -15.43 21.29 4.86
C MET A 57 -14.44 21.68 5.96
N LEU A 58 -13.59 22.69 5.72
CA LEU A 58 -12.69 23.18 6.76
C LEU A 58 -13.44 23.83 7.93
N GLN A 59 -14.48 24.61 7.66
CA GLN A 59 -15.26 25.27 8.72
C GLN A 59 -16.06 24.27 9.57
N GLU A 60 -16.48 23.13 9.01
CA GLU A 60 -17.17 22.05 9.73
C GLU A 60 -16.24 21.25 10.66
N LEU A 61 -14.92 21.36 10.48
CA LEU A 61 -13.93 20.65 11.27
C LEU A 61 -13.31 21.52 12.38
N PRO A 62 -13.00 20.91 13.55
CA PRO A 62 -12.13 21.51 14.55
C PRO A 62 -10.76 21.85 13.97
N GLU A 63 -10.15 22.96 14.42
CA GLU A 63 -8.90 23.48 13.84
C GLU A 63 -7.75 22.47 13.83
N HIS A 64 -7.65 21.63 14.86
CA HIS A 64 -6.60 20.62 14.97
C HIS A 64 -6.68 19.52 13.91
N GLN A 65 -7.84 19.29 13.28
CA GLN A 65 -8.04 18.26 12.24
C GLN A 65 -7.90 18.81 10.82
N ARG A 66 -7.94 20.13 10.66
CA ARG A 66 -7.97 20.78 9.34
C ARG A 66 -6.71 20.50 8.53
N SER A 67 -5.54 20.39 9.17
CA SER A 67 -4.28 20.07 8.50
C SER A 67 -4.33 18.68 7.84
N ASP A 68 -4.81 17.69 8.58
CA ASP A 68 -4.93 16.32 8.09
C ASP A 68 -6.01 16.22 7.00
N ALA A 69 -7.15 16.90 7.20
CA ALA A 69 -8.20 16.97 6.19
C ALA A 69 -7.72 17.60 4.86
N VAL A 70 -6.92 18.68 4.92
CA VAL A 70 -6.30 19.25 3.71
C VAL A 70 -5.34 18.25 3.06
N SER A 71 -4.56 17.51 3.86
CA SER A 71 -3.64 16.51 3.33
C SER A 71 -4.40 15.39 2.58
N SER A 72 -5.50 14.91 3.15
CA SER A 72 -6.40 13.93 2.50
C SER A 72 -7.03 14.49 1.22
N MET A 73 -7.60 15.71 1.27
CA MET A 73 -8.18 16.36 0.08
C MET A 73 -7.14 16.53 -1.04
N VAL A 74 -5.89 16.87 -0.71
CA VAL A 74 -4.82 17.02 -1.70
C VAL A 74 -4.47 15.67 -2.32
N TYR A 75 -4.34 14.62 -1.51
CA TYR A 75 -4.09 13.26 -2.00
C TYR A 75 -5.20 12.82 -2.97
N GLU A 76 -6.45 12.94 -2.56
CA GLU A 76 -7.62 12.56 -3.36
C GLU A 76 -7.72 13.37 -4.65
N ALA A 77 -7.49 14.69 -4.56
CA ALA A 77 -7.52 15.56 -5.73
C ALA A 77 -6.42 15.19 -6.73
N ASN A 78 -5.20 14.94 -6.25
CA ASN A 78 -4.09 14.52 -7.11
C ASN A 78 -4.36 13.16 -7.75
N ALA A 79 -4.93 12.21 -7.01
CA ALA A 79 -5.33 10.92 -7.54
C ALA A 79 -6.38 11.10 -8.66
N ARG A 80 -7.40 11.94 -8.45
CA ARG A 80 -8.44 12.22 -9.46
C ARG A 80 -7.92 12.99 -10.67
N VAL A 81 -6.89 13.82 -10.50
CA VAL A 81 -6.23 14.51 -11.62
C VAL A 81 -5.46 13.53 -12.50
N ARG A 82 -4.77 12.55 -11.91
CA ARG A 82 -4.03 11.50 -12.63
C ARG A 82 -4.96 10.46 -13.28
N ASP A 83 -5.99 10.05 -12.54
CA ASP A 83 -7.01 9.12 -13.00
C ASP A 83 -8.40 9.78 -12.88
N PRO A 84 -8.91 10.38 -13.97
CA PRO A 84 -10.22 11.04 -13.97
C PRO A 84 -11.40 10.08 -13.76
N VAL A 85 -11.20 8.78 -14.01
CA VAL A 85 -12.24 7.75 -13.93
C VAL A 85 -12.35 7.24 -12.50
N TYR A 86 -11.28 6.67 -11.96
CA TYR A 86 -11.30 6.00 -10.65
C TYR A 86 -10.64 6.79 -9.52
N GLY A 87 -9.72 7.71 -9.83
CA GLY A 87 -9.00 8.50 -8.81
C GLY A 87 -8.37 7.63 -7.73
N CYS A 88 -8.63 7.96 -6.46
CA CYS A 88 -8.14 7.16 -5.33
C CYS A 88 -8.79 5.77 -5.22
N VAL A 89 -9.99 5.56 -5.81
CA VAL A 89 -10.66 4.25 -5.80
C VAL A 89 -9.84 3.21 -6.58
N GLY A 90 -9.15 3.63 -7.65
CA GLY A 90 -8.24 2.74 -8.38
C GLY A 90 -7.11 2.20 -7.50
N ALA A 91 -6.54 3.05 -6.65
CA ALA A 91 -5.53 2.62 -5.68
C ALA A 91 -6.10 1.66 -4.63
N ILE A 92 -7.32 1.93 -4.13
CA ILE A 92 -8.02 1.05 -3.19
C ILE A 92 -8.22 -0.35 -3.80
N SER A 93 -8.77 -0.41 -5.02
CA SER A 93 -9.01 -1.69 -5.72
C SER A 93 -7.72 -2.46 -5.96
N SER A 94 -6.65 -1.79 -6.37
CA SER A 94 -5.34 -2.41 -6.60
C SER A 94 -4.75 -2.98 -5.31
N LEU A 95 -4.84 -2.23 -4.20
CA LEU A 95 -4.39 -2.70 -2.89
C LEU A 95 -5.21 -3.88 -2.38
N GLN A 96 -6.54 -3.86 -2.57
CA GLN A 96 -7.41 -4.99 -2.20
C GLN A 96 -7.02 -6.26 -2.96
N GLN A 97 -6.82 -6.16 -4.28
CA GLN A 97 -6.34 -7.30 -5.08
C GLN A 97 -4.98 -7.81 -4.59
N GLN A 98 -4.06 -6.91 -4.22
CA GLN A 98 -2.75 -7.31 -3.71
C GLN A 98 -2.87 -8.03 -2.36
N VAL A 99 -3.75 -7.57 -1.46
CA VAL A 99 -4.05 -8.26 -0.20
C VAL A 99 -4.57 -9.67 -0.47
N ASP A 100 -5.51 -9.85 -1.38
CA ASP A 100 -6.09 -11.17 -1.71
C ASP A 100 -5.03 -12.14 -2.27
N VAL A 101 -4.17 -11.64 -3.17
CA VAL A 101 -3.05 -12.40 -3.73
C VAL A 101 -2.08 -12.82 -2.64
N LEU A 102 -1.69 -11.89 -1.75
CA LEU A 102 -0.75 -12.19 -0.67
C LEU A 102 -1.34 -13.16 0.35
N GLN A 103 -2.63 -13.04 0.68
CA GLN A 103 -3.33 -13.99 1.54
C GLN A 103 -3.36 -15.40 0.94
N THR A 104 -3.60 -15.50 -0.38
CA THR A 104 -3.57 -16.78 -1.10
C THR A 104 -2.18 -17.40 -1.07
N GLN A 105 -1.13 -16.62 -1.34
CA GLN A 105 0.26 -17.09 -1.28
C GLN A 105 0.64 -17.56 0.12
N LEU A 106 0.23 -16.83 1.15
CA LEU A 106 0.45 -17.21 2.55
C LEU A 106 -0.23 -18.54 2.87
N ALA A 107 -1.48 -18.73 2.45
CA ALA A 107 -2.21 -19.97 2.67
C ALA A 107 -1.53 -21.18 1.99
N LEU A 108 -1.06 -21.01 0.75
CA LEU A 108 -0.32 -22.04 0.03
C LEU A 108 1.00 -22.41 0.73
N ALA A 109 1.80 -21.41 1.12
CA ALA A 109 3.05 -21.64 1.83
C ALA A 109 2.83 -22.32 3.19
N GLN A 110 1.78 -21.94 3.92
CA GLN A 110 1.40 -22.60 5.17
C GLN A 110 1.00 -24.06 4.96
N ALA A 111 0.23 -24.36 3.92
CA ALA A 111 -0.15 -25.73 3.58
C ALA A 111 1.08 -26.58 3.22
N GLU A 112 2.04 -26.02 2.47
CA GLU A 112 3.30 -26.69 2.13
C GLU A 112 4.13 -27.01 3.38
N VAL A 113 4.25 -26.07 4.33
CA VAL A 113 4.94 -26.29 5.60
C VAL A 113 4.30 -27.42 6.41
N VAL A 114 2.97 -27.49 6.47
CA VAL A 114 2.25 -28.59 7.15
C VAL A 114 2.54 -29.92 6.47
N HIS A 115 2.47 -29.96 5.13
CA HIS A 115 2.76 -31.15 4.36
C HIS A 115 4.19 -31.66 4.62
N MET A 116 5.19 -30.79 4.61
CA MET A 116 6.59 -31.16 4.91
C MET A 116 6.77 -31.71 6.33
N LYS A 117 6.11 -31.11 7.33
CA LYS A 117 6.16 -31.59 8.72
C LYS A 117 5.52 -32.98 8.88
N MET A 118 4.42 -33.24 8.17
CA MET A 118 3.78 -34.56 8.18
C MET A 118 4.69 -35.63 7.56
N HIS A 119 5.36 -35.34 6.44
CA HIS A 119 6.32 -36.26 5.82
C HIS A 119 7.57 -36.52 6.67
N GLN A 120 8.04 -35.52 7.43
CA GLN A 120 9.12 -35.75 8.40
C GLN A 120 8.69 -36.68 9.54
N ALA A 121 7.48 -36.52 10.06
CA ALA A 121 6.97 -37.37 11.14
C ALA A 121 6.82 -38.86 10.72
N THR A 122 6.37 -39.11 9.49
CA THR A 122 6.24 -40.48 8.96
C THR A 122 7.60 -41.13 8.73
N THR A 123 8.58 -40.39 8.20
CA THR A 123 9.94 -40.92 7.93
C THR A 123 10.77 -41.18 9.20
N SER A 124 10.55 -40.44 10.28
CA SER A 124 11.22 -40.70 11.58
C SER A 124 10.70 -41.93 12.34
N SER A 125 9.55 -42.49 11.94
CA SER A 125 8.91 -43.61 12.65
C SER A 125 9.42 -45.00 12.21
N ASP A 126 10.15 -45.08 11.09
CA ASP A 126 10.61 -46.35 10.49
C ASP A 126 12.04 -46.80 10.91
N GLN A 127 12.68 -46.17 11.91
CA GLN A 127 14.03 -46.52 12.37
C GLN A 127 14.13 -47.26 13.71
N GLN A 128 13.07 -47.94 14.18
CA GLN A 128 13.16 -48.89 15.29
C GLN A 128 12.65 -50.27 14.89
N GLN A 129 13.39 -50.95 14.02
CA GLN A 129 13.33 -52.41 13.91
C GLN A 129 14.64 -52.99 14.50
N PRO A 130 14.58 -53.86 15.53
CA PRO A 130 15.77 -54.42 16.16
C PRO A 130 16.52 -55.40 15.22
N PRO A 131 17.84 -55.62 15.40
CA PRO A 131 18.61 -56.50 14.52
C PRO A 131 18.15 -57.96 14.61
N LEU A 132 18.05 -58.60 13.44
CA LEU A 132 17.69 -60.01 13.21
C LEU A 132 18.63 -61.02 13.92
N PRO A 133 18.18 -62.27 14.11
CA PRO A 133 19.02 -63.43 13.87
C PRO A 133 18.61 -64.15 12.58
N VAL A 134 19.62 -64.52 11.82
CA VAL A 134 19.59 -65.28 10.55
C VAL A 134 19.09 -66.72 10.73
N ALA A 135 18.23 -67.20 9.81
CA ALA A 135 18.29 -68.56 9.25
C ALA A 135 17.41 -68.71 7.99
N SER A 136 17.88 -69.58 7.10
CA SER A 136 17.68 -69.74 5.65
C SER A 136 16.32 -70.24 5.10
N ASN A 137 16.19 -70.04 3.76
CA ASN A 137 15.34 -70.67 2.74
C ASN A 137 13.84 -70.26 2.71
N SER A 138 13.15 -70.07 1.57
CA SER A 138 13.34 -70.51 0.18
C SER A 138 12.66 -69.53 -0.81
N SER A 139 12.97 -69.73 -2.08
CA SER A 139 12.51 -69.06 -3.31
C SER A 139 11.05 -68.61 -3.41
N SER A 140 10.82 -67.39 -3.92
CA SER A 140 10.05 -67.12 -5.15
C SER A 140 10.07 -65.64 -5.51
N GLU A 141 10.06 -65.41 -6.82
CA GLU A 141 10.13 -64.13 -7.53
C GLU A 141 8.97 -63.20 -7.17
N ASN A 142 9.21 -61.88 -7.12
CA ASN A 142 8.31 -60.91 -7.74
C ASN A 142 8.88 -59.49 -7.80
N LEU A 143 8.47 -58.83 -8.88
CA LEU A 143 9.00 -57.63 -9.50
C LEU A 143 8.86 -56.34 -8.67
N SER A 144 9.83 -55.44 -8.84
CA SER A 144 9.80 -54.03 -8.42
C SER A 144 8.64 -53.23 -9.07
N PRO A 145 8.36 -51.99 -8.64
CA PRO A 145 9.04 -50.88 -9.34
C PRO A 145 9.41 -49.65 -8.49
N SER A 146 10.65 -49.21 -8.68
CA SER A 146 11.13 -47.87 -9.06
C SER A 146 10.50 -46.57 -8.51
N SER A 147 11.42 -45.73 -8.03
CA SER A 147 11.55 -44.27 -8.28
C SER A 147 10.41 -43.32 -7.93
N SER A 148 10.53 -42.66 -6.79
CA SER A 148 9.99 -41.31 -6.59
C SER A 148 10.94 -40.29 -7.24
N ARG A 149 10.53 -39.81 -8.41
CA ARG A 149 11.20 -38.74 -9.16
C ARG A 149 11.15 -37.44 -8.35
N LEU A 150 12.31 -36.82 -8.12
CA LEU A 150 12.42 -35.42 -7.75
C LEU A 150 11.83 -34.57 -8.88
N ILE A 151 10.65 -33.98 -8.66
CA ILE A 151 10.17 -32.89 -9.49
C ILE A 151 10.88 -31.63 -8.98
N SER A 152 11.99 -31.29 -9.65
CA SER A 152 12.51 -29.93 -9.65
C SER A 152 11.47 -29.07 -10.38
N SER A 153 10.56 -28.46 -9.61
CA SER A 153 9.69 -27.42 -10.12
C SER A 153 10.57 -26.18 -10.31
N GLN A 154 11.01 -25.98 -11.56
CA GLN A 154 11.55 -24.69 -11.99
C GLN A 154 10.46 -23.64 -11.82
N SER A 155 10.46 -22.95 -10.68
CA SER A 155 9.90 -21.62 -10.58
C SER A 155 10.77 -20.70 -11.42
N LYS A 156 10.50 -20.64 -12.72
CA LYS A 156 10.89 -19.46 -13.51
C LYS A 156 10.22 -18.28 -12.81
N SER A 157 11.05 -17.44 -12.21
CA SER A 157 10.67 -16.15 -11.67
C SER A 157 9.91 -15.39 -12.74
N LEU A 158 8.59 -15.35 -12.63
CA LEU A 158 7.74 -14.37 -13.30
C LEU A 158 7.84 -13.01 -12.57
N PHE A 159 9.04 -12.70 -12.10
CA PHE A 159 9.41 -11.44 -11.47
C PHE A 159 10.34 -10.73 -12.43
N ASP A 160 9.76 -10.27 -13.54
CA ASP A 160 10.36 -9.22 -14.36
C ASP A 160 9.23 -8.35 -14.91
N MET A 161 8.47 -7.78 -13.98
CA MET A 161 7.80 -6.50 -14.22
C MET A 161 8.35 -5.55 -13.17
N ASP A 162 9.47 -4.95 -13.52
CA ASP A 162 9.95 -3.69 -12.97
C ASP A 162 8.83 -2.64 -13.13
N MET A 163 8.07 -2.43 -12.06
CA MET A 163 7.12 -1.33 -11.94
C MET A 163 7.10 -0.82 -10.49
N GLY A 164 8.28 -0.78 -9.86
CA GLY A 164 8.42 -0.50 -8.43
C GLY A 164 8.77 0.94 -8.07
N GLU A 165 9.37 1.72 -8.98
CA GLU A 165 10.02 2.98 -8.56
C GLU A 165 9.28 4.28 -8.92
N SER A 166 8.24 4.23 -9.75
CA SER A 166 7.60 5.47 -10.25
C SER A 166 6.41 6.01 -9.45
N LEU A 167 5.91 5.28 -8.43
CA LEU A 167 4.69 5.69 -7.71
C LEU A 167 4.94 6.50 -6.42
N TRP A 168 6.20 6.56 -5.95
CA TRP A 168 6.54 7.18 -4.66
C TRP A 168 7.49 8.38 -4.75
N SER A 169 7.97 8.74 -5.95
CA SER A 169 8.81 9.93 -6.13
C SER A 169 7.92 11.16 -6.36
N CYS A 170 7.70 11.93 -5.29
CA CYS A 170 7.36 13.35 -5.36
C CYS A 170 8.60 14.17 -5.07
#